data_AF-A0A1A8UHW4-F1
#
_entry.id   AF-A0A1A8UHW4-F1
#
_cell.length_a   1.000
_cell.length_b   1.000
_cell.length_c   1.000
_cell.angle_alpha   90.00
_cell.angle_beta   90.00
_cell.angle_gamma   90.00
#
_symmetry.space_group_name_H-M   'P 1'
#
loop_
_entity.id
_entity.type
_entity.pdbx_description
1 polymer ?
#
loop_
_entity_poly.entity_id
_entity_poly.type
_entity_poly.pdbx_seq_one_letter_code
_entity_poly.pdbx_strand_id
1 'polypeptide(L)'
;LSPGVSLQGPCHLELQTALDRISKAHEKLGEKLTRFYLPNCDKHGLYKQKQCESTLDGQKGRCWCVSSWNGKKLLGSSDLPSEADCR
;
A
#
# COMPACT_ATOMS: atom_id res chain seq x y z
N LEU A 1 -13.35 -16.03 23.68
CA LEU A 1 -12.24 -15.07 23.45
C LEU A 1 -11.71 -15.31 22.04
N SER A 2 -11.94 -14.38 21.11
CA SER A 2 -11.39 -14.51 19.75
C SER A 2 -9.91 -14.12 19.78
N PRO A 3 -8.97 -14.99 19.39
CA PRO A 3 -7.56 -14.64 19.30
C PRO A 3 -7.36 -13.89 17.98
N GLY A 4 -6.87 -12.64 18.02
CA GLY A 4 -6.35 -12.03 16.79
C GLY A 4 -6.66 -10.57 16.50
N VAL A 5 -7.18 -9.77 17.43
CA VAL A 5 -7.08 -8.31 17.26
C VAL A 5 -5.66 -7.89 17.64
N SER A 6 -4.69 -8.16 16.76
CA SER A 6 -3.41 -7.47 16.82
C SER A 6 -3.69 -5.98 16.77
N LEU A 7 -3.08 -5.19 17.67
CA LEU A 7 -3.03 -3.72 17.66
C LEU A 7 -2.31 -3.22 16.39
N GLN A 8 -2.85 -3.57 15.23
CA GLN A 8 -2.33 -3.24 13.92
C GLN A 8 -2.61 -1.77 13.69
N GLY A 9 -1.55 -0.99 13.52
CA GLY A 9 -1.64 0.42 13.15
C GLY A 9 -2.45 0.63 11.86
N PRO A 10 -2.81 1.88 11.55
CA PRO A 10 -3.73 2.21 10.46
C PRO A 10 -3.29 1.63 9.11
N CYS A 11 -1.99 1.57 8.82
CA CYS A 11 -1.48 0.99 7.59
C CYS A 11 -1.72 -0.53 7.52
N HIS A 12 -1.44 -1.27 8.61
CA HIS A 12 -1.66 -2.73 8.61
C HIS A 12 -3.13 -3.09 8.45
N LEU A 13 -4.04 -2.32 9.06
CA LEU A 13 -5.48 -2.52 8.87
C LEU A 13 -5.89 -2.31 7.40
N GLU A 14 -5.37 -1.26 6.76
CA GLU A 14 -5.61 -1.01 5.34
C GLU A 14 -4.99 -2.11 4.46
N LEU A 15 -3.78 -2.57 4.79
CA LEU A 15 -3.08 -3.63 4.07
C LEU A 15 -3.90 -4.93 4.04
N GLN A 16 -4.40 -5.37 5.19
CA GLN A 16 -5.23 -6.57 5.28
C GLN A 16 -6.51 -6.42 4.45
N THR A 17 -7.15 -5.24 4.53
CA THR A 17 -8.35 -4.94 3.73
C THR A 17 -8.05 -4.97 2.22
N ALA A 18 -6.88 -4.47 1.81
CA ALA A 18 -6.46 -4.47 0.40
C ALA A 18 -6.17 -5.89 -0.10
N LEU A 19 -5.49 -6.71 0.70
CA LEU A 19 -5.22 -8.12 0.40
C LEU A 19 -6.52 -8.92 0.23
N ASP A 20 -7.48 -8.76 1.14
CA ASP A 20 -8.79 -9.42 1.05
C ASP A 20 -9.55 -9.05 -0.24
N ARG A 21 -9.47 -7.78 -0.67
CA ARG A 21 -10.09 -7.30 -1.91
C ARG A 21 -9.43 -7.92 -3.13
N ILE A 22 -8.10 -7.96 -3.16
CA ILE A 22 -7.32 -8.54 -4.28
C ILE A 22 -7.62 -10.04 -4.42
N SER A 23 -7.60 -10.79 -3.32
CA SER A 23 -7.90 -12.23 -3.34
C SER A 23 -9.31 -12.50 -3.88
N LYS A 24 -10.31 -11.76 -3.40
CA LYS A 24 -11.70 -11.88 -3.89
C LYS A 24 -11.86 -11.48 -5.36
N ALA A 25 -11.14 -10.47 -5.82
CA ALA A 25 -11.18 -10.04 -7.23
C ALA A 25 -10.57 -11.12 -8.14
N HIS A 26 -9.43 -11.68 -7.75
CA HIS A 26 -8.77 -12.75 -8.48
C HIS A 26 -9.65 -14.01 -8.60
N GLU A 27 -10.35 -14.39 -7.52
CA GLU A 27 -11.28 -15.54 -7.51
C GLU A 27 -12.51 -15.33 -8.39
N LYS A 28 -13.09 -14.11 -8.41
CA LYS A 28 -14.36 -13.85 -9.11
C LYS A 28 -14.20 -13.55 -10.59
N LEU A 29 -13.15 -12.84 -10.97
CA LEU A 29 -13.00 -12.28 -12.32
C LEU A 29 -11.96 -13.03 -13.15
N GLY A 30 -11.12 -13.87 -12.53
CA GLY A 30 -9.94 -14.44 -13.20
C GLY A 30 -8.99 -13.37 -13.74
N GLU A 31 -9.14 -12.13 -13.27
CA GLU A 31 -8.38 -10.97 -13.72
C GLU A 31 -6.97 -11.02 -13.15
N LYS A 32 -5.99 -11.00 -14.05
CA LYS A 32 -4.59 -10.87 -13.67
C LYS A 32 -4.27 -9.40 -13.45
N LEU A 33 -4.38 -8.94 -12.20
CA LEU A 33 -4.02 -7.58 -11.80
C LEU A 33 -2.52 -7.37 -12.03
N THR A 34 -2.14 -6.65 -13.08
CA THR A 34 -0.72 -6.37 -13.39
C THR A 34 -0.18 -5.18 -12.60
N ARG A 35 -1.05 -4.27 -12.14
CA ARG A 35 -0.72 -3.13 -11.28
C ARG A 35 -1.81 -2.89 -10.25
N PHE A 36 -1.43 -2.66 -9.00
CA PHE A 36 -2.35 -2.40 -7.90
C PHE A 36 -1.62 -1.72 -6.73
N TYR A 37 -2.37 -1.20 -5.77
CA TYR A 37 -1.81 -0.58 -4.58
C TYR A 37 -1.93 -1.51 -3.37
N LEU A 38 -0.79 -1.77 -2.72
CA LEU A 38 -0.72 -2.31 -1.36
C LEU A 38 0.05 -1.30 -0.50
N PRO A 39 -0.53 -0.79 0.61
CA PRO A 39 0.15 0.20 1.43
C PRO A 39 1.44 -0.38 2.03
N ASN A 40 2.55 0.31 1.82
CA ASN A 40 3.84 -0.05 2.38
C ASN A 40 3.87 0.37 3.86
N CYS A 41 3.79 -0.61 4.74
CA CYS A 41 3.81 -0.38 6.19
C CYS A 41 5.22 -0.52 6.78
N ASP A 42 5.46 0.16 7.90
CA ASP A 42 6.59 -0.12 8.77
C ASP A 42 6.25 -1.19 9.82
N LYS A 43 7.25 -1.58 10.62
CA LYS A 43 7.09 -2.60 11.67
C LYS A 43 6.11 -2.23 12.78
N HIS A 44 5.73 -0.95 12.91
CA HIS A 44 4.79 -0.45 13.90
C HIS A 44 3.36 -0.37 13.34
N GLY A 45 3.16 -0.65 12.05
CA GLY A 45 1.87 -0.55 11.37
C GLY A 45 1.50 0.87 10.95
N LEU A 46 2.48 1.78 10.88
CA LEU A 46 2.35 3.09 10.26
C LEU A 46 2.75 3.04 8.78
N TYR A 47 2.40 4.07 8.03
CA TYR A 47 2.76 4.15 6.62
C TYR A 47 4.23 4.55 6.48
N LYS A 48 4.97 3.86 5.62
CA LYS A 48 6.23 4.42 5.11
C LYS A 48 5.93 5.70 4.35
N GLN A 49 6.78 6.71 4.48
CA GLN A 49 6.57 8.01 3.82
C GLN A 49 6.49 7.87 2.30
N LYS A 50 7.34 7.02 1.69
CA LYS A 50 7.23 6.67 0.28
C LYS A 50 6.30 5.48 0.11
N GLN A 51 5.27 5.66 -0.72
CA GLN A 51 4.33 4.63 -1.16
C GLN A 51 4.53 4.40 -2.65
N CYS A 52 4.39 3.15 -3.10
CA CYS A 52 4.50 2.80 -4.51
C CYS A 52 3.40 1.84 -4.94
N GLU A 53 3.01 1.90 -6.22
CA GLU A 53 2.22 0.82 -6.84
C GLU A 53 3.05 -0.47 -6.89
N SER A 54 2.39 -1.58 -6.59
CA SER A 54 2.88 -2.93 -6.86
C SER A 54 2.62 -3.28 -8.32
N THR A 55 3.61 -3.87 -8.98
CA THR A 55 3.52 -4.32 -10.37
C THR A 55 3.93 -5.79 -10.46
N LEU A 56 3.25 -6.56 -11.32
CA LEU A 56 3.57 -7.97 -11.59
C LEU A 56 4.19 -8.20 -12.97
N ASP A 57 4.28 -7.15 -13.78
CA ASP A 57 4.84 -7.16 -15.14
C ASP A 57 6.31 -6.71 -15.19
N GLY A 58 6.93 -6.50 -14.03
CA GLY A 58 8.32 -6.05 -13.89
C GLY A 58 8.54 -4.56 -14.19
N GLN A 59 7.50 -3.79 -14.52
CA GLN A 59 7.62 -2.35 -14.71
C GLN A 59 7.72 -1.63 -13.37
N LYS A 60 8.39 -0.47 -13.32
CA LYS A 60 8.41 0.35 -12.11
C LYS A 60 7.01 0.92 -11.83
N GLY A 61 6.50 0.69 -10.62
CA GLY A 61 5.27 1.32 -10.15
C GLY A 61 5.47 2.81 -9.88
N ARG A 62 4.39 3.59 -9.97
CA ARG A 62 4.44 5.00 -9.58
C ARG A 62 4.61 5.10 -8.07
N CYS A 63 5.38 6.08 -7.61
CA CYS A 63 5.57 6.35 -6.20
C CYS A 63 5.13 7.77 -5.82
N TRP A 64 4.69 7.95 -4.58
CA TRP A 64 4.30 9.24 -4.01
C TRP A 64 4.65 9.30 -2.52
N CYS A 65 4.62 10.50 -1.95
CA CYS A 65 4.83 10.69 -0.52
C CYS A 65 3.51 10.81 0.23
N VAL A 66 3.46 10.22 1.41
CA VAL A 66 2.33 10.26 2.33
C VAL A 66 2.77 10.66 3.72
N SER A 67 1.83 11.18 4.49
CA SER A 67 1.99 11.31 5.93
C SER A 67 1.99 9.93 6.60
N SER A 68 2.98 9.68 7.47
CA SER A 68 3.18 8.36 8.10
C SER A 68 2.04 7.93 9.00
N TRP A 69 1.28 8.86 9.58
CA TRP A 69 0.23 8.54 10.54
C TRP A 69 -1.14 8.23 9.92
N ASN A 70 -1.42 8.68 8.69
CA ASN A 70 -2.73 8.49 8.06
C ASN A 70 -2.70 8.11 6.57
N GLY A 71 -1.50 7.96 5.96
CA GLY A 71 -1.39 7.56 4.56
C GLY A 71 -1.87 8.61 3.57
N LYS A 72 -2.24 9.83 4.00
CA LYS A 72 -2.67 10.89 3.08
C LYS A 72 -1.48 11.40 2.28
N LYS A 73 -1.67 11.48 0.97
CA LYS A 73 -0.68 12.03 0.04
C LYS A 73 -0.32 13.46 0.43
N LEU A 74 0.97 13.76 0.47
CA LEU A 74 1.46 15.11 0.73
C LEU A 74 1.25 15.97 -0.52
N LEU A 75 0.79 17.22 -0.33
CA LEU A 75 0.57 18.17 -1.42
C LEU A 75 1.87 18.37 -2.22
N GLY A 76 1.79 18.30 -3.55
CA GLY A 76 2.95 18.45 -4.45
C GLY A 76 3.77 17.18 -4.70
N SER A 77 3.48 16.05 -4.05
CA SER A 77 4.22 14.79 -4.22
C SER A 77 3.78 13.92 -5.43
N SER A 78 3.31 14.54 -6.50
CA SER A 78 2.90 13.81 -7.71
C SER A 78 4.09 13.16 -8.40
N ASP A 79 3.98 11.85 -8.66
CA ASP A 79 4.86 11.07 -9.53
C ASP A 79 6.35 11.29 -9.29
N LEU A 80 6.79 10.93 -8.08
CA LEU A 80 8.21 10.90 -7.77
C LEU A 80 8.89 9.79 -8.58
N PRO A 81 10.08 10.03 -9.12
CA PRO A 81 10.97 8.95 -9.54
C PRO A 81 11.09 7.93 -8.41
N SER A 82 11.13 6.63 -8.72
CA SER A 82 11.22 5.57 -7.71
C SER A 82 12.38 5.75 -6.73
N GLU A 83 13.46 6.41 -7.17
CA GLU A 83 14.66 6.70 -6.39
C GLU A 83 14.61 8.02 -5.60
N ALA A 84 13.59 8.87 -5.80
CA ALA A 84 13.49 10.11 -5.04
C ALA A 84 13.07 9.84 -3.59
N ASP A 85 13.70 10.53 -2.66
CA ASP A 85 13.36 10.50 -1.25
C ASP A 85 12.24 11.51 -0.92
N CYS A 86 11.36 11.11 -0.02
CA CYS A 86 10.39 12.03 0.58
C CYS A 86 11.14 13.01 1.48
N ARG A 87 10.98 14.31 1.21
CA ARG A 87 11.55 15.41 1.99
C ARG A 87 10.51 16.01 2.92
#